data_AF-A0A368NMP2-F1
#
_entry.id   AF-A0A368NMP2-F1
#
_cell.length_a   1.000
_cell.length_b   1.000
_cell.length_c   1.000
_cell.angle_alpha   90.00
_cell.angle_beta   90.00
_cell.angle_gamma   90.00
#
_symmetry.space_group_name_H-M   'P 1'
#
loop_
_entity.id
_entity.type
_entity.pdbx_description
1 polymer ?
#
loop_
_entity_poly.entity_id
_entity_poly.type
_entity_poly.pdbx_seq_one_letter_code
_entity_poly.pdbx_strand_id
1 'polypeptide(L)'
;MMKRLLTAMFISLLSTAAWSADIPHQGLLDSSLKLKVYLYDEPRAEATAVVLATGYVVTSSDALEKGQRFAVVDSSGAELAAVRVNQDDKLALTLLKVEGLDAPALVVARQQSEQGRAVGALSLSSDKREQPTSFHFGIGSITELVSDKDSGQRYISHNVKLTDYSHGGALINNCGELIGINVPDPDASIFTSKEGIGFSVPLAQVQTMSKAYATTTVAKEICLSAAEQARLAAEALADTESKLAETEKSLGAELDALETERNDLQKQREAEAKKAAEAKKLLAQLEEKQKQLKDATAEEKAALGAEIDAQKAVVAETAERAAQLEVQLTEQQAALDAAIAKQAEQQLWLIYGGIVAGVIVLALIIMLQLRKRKSNQLVQQQQMTAEELQQAQQNLAAKAAHEQALASVPDLLLVGLEGEAASFAVRIQGSSLGAAVDGLVIGRSPNSSELVVTHSEVSRQHARLIWVSQQLMLEDLASTNGVSVNGVPLTAHQPHMVHVGDRVQLGTLVFELRKA
;
A
#
# COMPACT_ATOMS: atom_id res chain seq x y z
N MET A 1 36.10 -13.10 13.55
CA MET A 1 35.15 -12.58 14.57
C MET A 1 34.29 -11.45 14.01
N MET A 2 34.86 -10.45 13.32
CA MET A 2 34.11 -9.32 12.72
C MET A 2 33.14 -9.70 11.58
N LYS A 3 33.47 -10.67 10.71
CA LYS A 3 32.58 -11.17 9.63
C LYS A 3 31.27 -11.77 10.19
N ARG A 4 31.35 -12.66 11.19
CA ARG A 4 30.18 -13.25 11.86
C ARG A 4 29.28 -12.22 12.55
N LEU A 5 29.85 -11.11 13.02
CA LEU A 5 29.11 -10.02 13.64
C LEU A 5 28.32 -9.20 12.61
N LEU A 6 28.89 -8.95 11.44
CA LEU A 6 28.21 -8.27 10.33
C LEU A 6 27.08 -9.12 9.73
N THR A 7 27.29 -10.42 9.52
CA THR A 7 26.23 -11.32 9.04
C THR A 7 25.11 -11.46 10.07
N ALA A 8 25.44 -11.63 11.36
CA ALA A 8 24.44 -11.69 12.43
C ALA A 8 23.67 -10.36 12.58
N MET A 9 24.33 -9.22 12.35
CA MET A 9 23.68 -7.91 12.37
C MET A 9 22.78 -7.71 11.14
N PHE A 10 23.14 -8.23 9.97
CA PHE A 10 22.28 -8.23 8.76
C PHE A 10 21.05 -9.13 8.91
N ILE A 11 21.23 -10.34 9.45
CA ILE A 11 20.13 -11.28 9.75
C ILE A 11 19.22 -10.72 10.85
N SER A 12 19.79 -10.04 11.85
CA SER A 12 19.03 -9.33 12.89
C SER A 12 18.28 -8.12 12.32
N LEU A 13 18.85 -7.35 11.38
CA LEU A 13 18.15 -6.27 10.68
C LEU A 13 17.01 -6.78 9.78
N LEU A 14 17.19 -7.93 9.12
CA LEU A 14 16.14 -8.60 8.33
C LEU A 14 15.04 -9.18 9.24
N SER A 15 15.39 -9.69 10.42
CA SER A 15 14.44 -10.24 11.40
C SER A 15 13.71 -9.18 12.22
N THR A 16 14.26 -7.96 12.31
CA THR A 16 13.65 -6.81 13.00
C THR A 16 12.95 -5.84 12.04
N ALA A 17 12.87 -6.18 10.75
CA ALA A 17 11.90 -5.58 9.82
C ALA A 17 10.49 -6.02 10.26
N ALA A 18 10.02 -5.29 11.26
CA ALA A 18 8.73 -5.39 11.88
C ALA A 18 7.63 -5.51 10.81
N TRP A 19 6.85 -6.60 10.93
CA TRP A 19 5.41 -6.66 11.20
C TRP A 19 4.54 -5.38 11.06
N SER A 20 4.86 -4.45 10.17
CA SER A 20 3.87 -3.61 9.53
C SER A 20 3.75 -4.13 8.10
N ALA A 21 2.71 -4.93 7.85
CA ALA A 21 2.34 -5.32 6.50
C ALA A 21 1.93 -4.06 5.73
N ASP A 22 2.90 -3.29 5.22
CA ASP A 22 2.68 -2.23 4.26
C ASP A 22 2.26 -2.90 2.95
N ILE A 23 0.97 -3.20 2.84
CA ILE A 23 0.37 -3.69 1.62
C ILE A 23 0.31 -2.51 0.62
N PRO A 24 0.92 -2.62 -0.57
CA PRO A 24 0.79 -1.61 -1.61
C PRO A 24 -0.68 -1.46 -2.01
N HIS A 25 -1.28 -0.31 -1.74
CA HIS A 25 -2.72 -0.09 -1.92
C HIS A 25 -3.07 1.07 -2.85
N GLN A 26 -2.07 1.80 -3.38
CA GLN A 26 -2.34 2.90 -4.31
C GLN A 26 -3.08 2.41 -5.56
N GLY A 27 -2.61 1.32 -6.18
CA GLY A 27 -3.29 0.74 -7.33
C GLY A 27 -4.72 0.28 -7.03
N LEU A 28 -5.00 -0.12 -5.78
CA LEU A 28 -6.34 -0.47 -5.33
C LEU A 28 -7.24 0.77 -5.21
N LEU A 29 -6.74 1.88 -4.68
CA LEU A 29 -7.44 3.17 -4.63
C LEU A 29 -7.76 3.67 -6.04
N ASP A 30 -6.78 3.65 -6.94
CA ASP A 30 -6.94 4.16 -8.31
C ASP A 30 -7.90 3.29 -9.15
N SER A 31 -8.06 2.01 -8.80
CA SER A 31 -8.92 1.05 -9.52
C SER A 31 -10.29 0.82 -8.86
N SER A 32 -10.58 1.48 -7.73
CA SER A 32 -11.83 1.31 -6.98
C SER A 32 -12.72 2.54 -7.15
N LEU A 33 -13.96 2.31 -7.58
CA LEU A 33 -14.91 3.33 -7.98
C LEU A 33 -16.16 3.26 -7.11
N LYS A 34 -16.78 4.41 -6.87
CA LYS A 34 -18.11 4.48 -6.25
C LYS A 34 -19.16 4.12 -7.29
N LEU A 35 -19.99 3.13 -7.00
CA LEU A 35 -21.13 2.73 -7.82
C LEU A 35 -22.41 3.31 -7.23
N LYS A 36 -23.22 3.96 -8.06
CA LYS A 36 -24.56 4.44 -7.72
C LYS A 36 -25.62 3.64 -8.48
N VAL A 37 -26.68 3.26 -7.76
CA VAL A 37 -27.79 2.49 -8.27
C VAL A 37 -29.07 3.28 -8.13
N TYR A 38 -29.76 3.46 -9.25
CA TYR A 38 -30.96 4.27 -9.37
C TYR A 38 -32.17 3.41 -9.71
N LEU A 39 -33.31 3.72 -9.10
CA LEU A 39 -34.62 3.27 -9.57
C LEU A 39 -35.36 4.50 -10.09
N TYR A 40 -35.61 4.53 -11.39
CA TYR A 40 -35.95 5.77 -12.11
C TYR A 40 -34.81 6.79 -11.93
N ASP A 41 -35.13 7.99 -11.41
CA ASP A 41 -34.16 9.05 -11.14
C ASP A 41 -33.78 9.18 -9.66
N GLU A 42 -34.31 8.29 -8.80
CA GLU A 42 -34.06 8.31 -7.36
C GLU A 42 -32.90 7.36 -7.00
N PRO A 43 -31.89 7.82 -6.24
CA PRO A 43 -30.81 6.96 -5.75
C PRO A 43 -31.36 5.96 -4.73
N ARG A 44 -31.01 4.67 -4.90
CA ARG A 44 -31.51 3.58 -4.05
C ARG A 44 -30.43 2.85 -3.29
N ALA A 45 -29.24 2.76 -3.86
CA ALA A 45 -28.10 2.09 -3.24
C ALA A 45 -26.79 2.64 -3.76
N GLU A 46 -25.75 2.45 -2.96
CA GLU A 46 -24.37 2.71 -3.33
C GLU A 46 -23.51 1.51 -2.96
N ALA A 47 -22.44 1.28 -3.72
CA ALA A 47 -21.52 0.17 -3.50
C ALA A 47 -20.12 0.48 -4.07
N THR A 48 -19.20 -0.45 -3.93
CA THR A 48 -17.89 -0.37 -4.56
C THR A 48 -17.89 -1.17 -5.87
N ALA A 49 -17.25 -0.63 -6.91
CA ALA A 49 -16.93 -1.36 -8.13
C ALA A 49 -15.42 -1.30 -8.39
N VAL A 50 -14.85 -2.37 -8.96
CA VAL A 50 -13.41 -2.48 -9.22
C VAL A 50 -13.16 -2.61 -10.71
N VAL A 51 -12.23 -1.83 -11.24
CA VAL A 51 -11.79 -1.90 -12.63
C VAL A 51 -10.97 -3.18 -12.84
N LEU A 52 -11.52 -4.15 -13.58
CA LEU A 52 -10.83 -5.40 -13.93
C LEU A 52 -10.04 -5.31 -15.23
N ALA A 53 -10.53 -4.50 -16.17
CA ALA A 53 -9.90 -4.21 -17.45
C ALA A 53 -10.42 -2.87 -17.96
N THR A 54 -9.78 -2.32 -18.99
CA THR A 54 -10.19 -1.05 -19.60
C THR A 54 -11.68 -1.06 -19.96
N GLY A 55 -12.46 -0.17 -19.34
CA GLY A 55 -13.91 -0.04 -19.57
C GLY A 55 -14.78 -1.13 -18.94
N TYR A 56 -14.22 -2.04 -18.14
CA TYR A 56 -14.96 -3.13 -17.48
C TYR A 56 -14.73 -3.12 -15.97
N VAL A 57 -15.83 -3.05 -15.22
CA VAL A 57 -15.82 -3.05 -13.76
C VAL A 57 -16.62 -4.22 -13.21
N VAL A 58 -16.18 -4.79 -12.10
CA VAL A 58 -16.90 -5.83 -11.37
C VAL A 58 -17.43 -5.27 -10.06
N THR A 59 -18.60 -5.74 -9.63
CA THR A 59 -19.23 -5.36 -8.37
C THR A 59 -20.10 -6.52 -7.84
N SER A 60 -20.67 -6.37 -6.64
CA SER A 60 -21.63 -7.32 -6.10
C SER A 60 -23.02 -7.12 -6.71
N SER A 61 -23.75 -8.22 -6.91
CA SER A 61 -25.12 -8.18 -7.45
C SER A 61 -26.13 -7.57 -6.47
N ASP A 62 -25.93 -7.74 -5.16
CA ASP A 62 -26.84 -7.24 -4.11
C ASP A 62 -27.17 -5.74 -4.25
N ALA A 63 -26.17 -4.93 -4.60
CA ALA A 63 -26.38 -3.50 -4.77
C ALA A 63 -27.26 -3.19 -5.99
N LEU A 64 -27.08 -3.96 -7.07
CA LEU A 64 -27.75 -3.74 -8.34
C LEU A 64 -29.22 -4.17 -8.33
N GLU A 65 -29.61 -5.10 -7.46
CA GLU A 65 -31.01 -5.55 -7.31
C GLU A 65 -31.94 -4.44 -6.82
N LYS A 66 -31.38 -3.36 -6.24
CA LYS A 66 -32.13 -2.22 -5.68
C LYS A 66 -32.51 -1.18 -6.74
N GLY A 67 -32.11 -1.35 -8.00
CA GLY A 67 -32.41 -0.41 -9.09
C GLY A 67 -32.30 -0.97 -10.51
N GLN A 68 -32.46 -0.09 -11.50
CA GLN A 68 -32.51 -0.41 -12.93
C GLN A 68 -31.46 0.34 -13.76
N ARG A 69 -30.94 1.46 -13.25
CA ARG A 69 -29.91 2.27 -13.90
C ARG A 69 -28.68 2.36 -12.99
N PHE A 70 -27.50 2.23 -13.57
CA PHE A 70 -26.24 2.17 -12.83
C PHE A 70 -25.27 3.22 -13.37
N ALA A 71 -24.52 3.85 -12.47
CA ALA A 71 -23.47 4.77 -12.84
C ALA A 71 -22.26 4.60 -11.92
N VAL A 72 -21.06 4.69 -12.48
CA VAL A 72 -19.82 4.78 -11.69
C VAL A 72 -19.39 6.24 -11.61
N VAL A 73 -18.88 6.63 -10.45
CA VAL A 73 -18.28 7.95 -10.25
C VAL A 73 -16.78 7.82 -10.50
N ASP A 74 -16.26 8.54 -11.49
CA ASP A 74 -14.83 8.57 -11.80
C ASP A 74 -14.04 9.50 -10.86
N SER A 75 -12.71 9.57 -11.06
CA SER A 75 -11.82 10.41 -10.25
C SER A 75 -12.06 11.92 -10.40
N SER A 76 -12.74 12.35 -11.46
CA SER A 76 -13.17 13.74 -11.67
C SER A 76 -14.49 14.07 -10.97
N GLY A 77 -15.19 13.05 -10.46
CA GLY A 77 -16.53 13.15 -9.89
C GLY A 77 -17.65 13.01 -10.93
N ALA A 78 -17.33 12.70 -12.19
CA ALA A 78 -18.32 12.51 -13.24
C ALA A 78 -19.03 11.16 -13.10
N GLU A 79 -20.35 11.15 -13.31
CA GLU A 79 -21.14 9.91 -13.33
C GLU A 79 -21.17 9.33 -14.75
N LEU A 80 -20.48 8.20 -14.92
CA LEU A 80 -20.44 7.46 -16.18
C LEU A 80 -21.47 6.33 -16.16
N ALA A 81 -22.32 6.26 -17.17
CA ALA A 81 -23.34 5.23 -17.27
C ALA A 81 -22.69 3.83 -17.38
N ALA A 82 -23.18 2.89 -16.57
CA ALA A 82 -22.71 1.53 -16.51
C ALA A 82 -23.79 0.56 -16.99
N VAL A 83 -23.44 -0.34 -17.90
CA VAL A 83 -24.35 -1.33 -18.48
C VAL A 83 -23.93 -2.72 -18.04
N ARG A 84 -24.87 -3.49 -17.50
CA ARG A 84 -24.63 -4.89 -17.14
C ARG A 84 -24.38 -5.74 -18.38
N VAL A 85 -23.22 -6.40 -18.42
CA VAL A 85 -22.81 -7.29 -19.53
C VAL A 85 -22.76 -8.76 -19.13
N ASN A 86 -22.53 -9.06 -17.85
CA ASN A 86 -22.60 -10.42 -17.33
C ASN A 86 -22.99 -10.40 -15.84
N GLN A 87 -23.66 -11.44 -15.36
CA GLN A 87 -24.03 -11.61 -13.96
C GLN A 87 -24.01 -13.09 -13.61
N ASP A 88 -23.46 -13.42 -12.44
CA ASP A 88 -23.51 -14.76 -11.87
C ASP A 88 -24.23 -14.69 -10.52
N ASP A 89 -25.49 -15.15 -10.52
CA ASP A 89 -26.35 -15.11 -9.35
C ASP A 89 -25.82 -15.99 -8.20
N LYS A 90 -25.11 -17.08 -8.52
CA LYS A 90 -24.57 -17.98 -7.49
C LYS A 90 -23.36 -17.38 -6.78
N LEU A 91 -22.62 -16.52 -7.47
CA LEU A 91 -21.47 -15.81 -6.92
C LEU A 91 -21.83 -14.44 -6.35
N ALA A 92 -23.07 -13.99 -6.55
CA ALA A 92 -23.52 -12.63 -6.27
C ALA A 92 -22.59 -11.57 -6.88
N LEU A 93 -22.10 -11.82 -8.11
CA LEU A 93 -21.22 -10.90 -8.84
C LEU A 93 -21.82 -10.45 -10.16
N THR A 94 -21.54 -9.21 -10.52
CA THR A 94 -21.93 -8.61 -11.80
C THR A 94 -20.77 -7.89 -12.46
N LEU A 95 -20.62 -8.10 -13.77
CA LEU A 95 -19.71 -7.36 -14.64
C LEU A 95 -20.48 -6.27 -15.39
N LEU A 96 -19.98 -5.03 -15.28
CA LEU A 96 -20.51 -3.87 -15.97
C LEU A 96 -19.50 -3.35 -17.01
N LYS A 97 -20.01 -2.87 -18.13
CA LYS A 97 -19.26 -2.08 -19.12
C LYS A 97 -19.54 -0.60 -18.88
N VAL A 98 -18.49 0.21 -18.86
CA VAL A 98 -18.55 1.66 -18.67
C VAL A 98 -17.80 2.33 -19.82
N GLU A 99 -18.51 3.09 -20.64
CA GLU A 99 -17.91 3.81 -21.76
C GLU A 99 -17.27 5.12 -21.29
N GLY A 100 -16.07 5.43 -21.79
CA GLY A 100 -15.33 6.64 -21.41
C GLY A 100 -14.63 6.58 -20.06
N LEU A 101 -14.60 5.41 -19.39
CA LEU A 101 -13.90 5.24 -18.12
C LEU A 101 -12.38 5.26 -18.31
N ASP A 102 -11.73 6.30 -17.81
CA ASP A 102 -10.27 6.44 -17.73
C ASP A 102 -9.79 6.16 -16.29
N ALA A 103 -9.65 4.87 -15.98
CA ALA A 103 -9.12 4.40 -14.71
C ALA A 103 -8.25 3.16 -14.94
N PRO A 104 -7.14 3.01 -14.19
CA PRO A 104 -6.27 1.85 -14.31
C PRO A 104 -7.00 0.58 -13.88
N ALA A 105 -6.71 -0.53 -14.55
CA ALA A 105 -7.20 -1.84 -14.15
C ALA A 105 -6.31 -2.44 -13.07
N LEU A 106 -6.93 -3.09 -12.08
CA LEU A 106 -6.20 -3.74 -11.00
C LEU A 106 -5.50 -5.00 -11.52
N VAL A 107 -4.22 -5.17 -11.14
CA VAL A 107 -3.45 -6.36 -11.52
C VAL A 107 -3.97 -7.57 -10.75
N VAL A 108 -4.31 -8.61 -11.50
CA VAL A 108 -4.81 -9.89 -10.99
C VAL A 108 -3.65 -10.76 -10.51
N ALA A 109 -3.75 -11.34 -9.31
CA ALA A 109 -2.73 -12.23 -8.78
C ALA A 109 -2.53 -13.45 -9.68
N ARG A 110 -1.28 -13.93 -9.78
CA ARG A 110 -0.96 -15.12 -10.58
C ARG A 110 -1.52 -16.42 -9.97
N GLN A 111 -1.64 -16.44 -8.65
CA GLN A 111 -2.12 -17.59 -7.87
C GLN A 111 -2.99 -17.12 -6.71
N GLN A 112 -3.97 -17.95 -6.33
CA GLN A 112 -4.81 -17.72 -5.16
C GLN A 112 -3.96 -17.71 -3.88
N SER A 113 -4.19 -16.73 -3.02
CA SER A 113 -3.50 -16.66 -1.72
C SER A 113 -4.03 -17.69 -0.73
N GLU A 114 -3.11 -18.27 0.04
CA GLU A 114 -3.37 -19.31 1.04
C GLU A 114 -3.87 -18.74 2.39
N GLN A 115 -4.36 -19.62 3.24
CA GLN A 115 -4.79 -19.29 4.61
C GLN A 115 -3.64 -18.64 5.41
N GLY A 116 -3.97 -17.66 6.26
CA GLY A 116 -3.02 -16.93 7.11
C GLY A 116 -2.25 -15.81 6.39
N ARG A 117 -2.37 -15.69 5.06
CA ARG A 117 -1.72 -14.61 4.29
C ARG A 117 -2.35 -13.25 4.61
N ALA A 118 -1.51 -12.22 4.71
CA ALA A 118 -1.95 -10.84 4.89
C ALA A 118 -2.71 -10.34 3.65
N VAL A 119 -3.83 -9.67 3.87
CA VAL A 119 -4.72 -9.14 2.84
C VAL A 119 -5.21 -7.75 3.20
N GLY A 120 -5.59 -6.98 2.19
CA GLY A 120 -6.17 -5.66 2.36
C GLY A 120 -7.42 -5.48 1.53
N ALA A 121 -8.31 -4.60 1.98
CA ALA A 121 -9.49 -4.19 1.23
C ALA A 121 -9.81 -2.72 1.50
N LEU A 122 -10.53 -2.09 0.57
CA LEU A 122 -11.10 -0.77 0.78
C LEU A 122 -12.53 -0.88 1.32
N SER A 123 -12.83 0.00 2.26
CA SER A 123 -14.16 0.18 2.82
C SER A 123 -14.59 1.62 2.64
N LEU A 124 -15.71 1.85 1.97
CA LEU A 124 -16.35 3.17 1.91
C LEU A 124 -16.95 3.48 3.27
N SER A 125 -16.44 4.50 3.98
CA SER A 125 -17.11 4.94 5.21
C SER A 125 -18.32 5.80 4.84
N SER A 126 -19.42 5.57 5.56
CA SER A 126 -20.56 6.48 5.61
C SER A 126 -20.58 7.10 6.99
N ASP A 127 -20.58 8.43 7.07
CA ASP A 127 -20.92 9.10 8.32
C ASP A 127 -22.43 9.02 8.53
N LYS A 128 -22.89 8.98 9.78
CA LYS A 128 -24.28 8.60 10.14
C LYS A 128 -25.38 9.58 9.68
N ARG A 129 -25.07 10.56 8.82
CA ARG A 129 -26.04 11.58 8.38
C ARG A 129 -26.05 11.97 6.90
N GLU A 130 -25.11 11.58 6.05
CA GLU A 130 -25.17 11.84 4.60
C GLU A 130 -24.00 11.14 3.88
N GLN A 131 -24.20 10.83 2.59
CA GLN A 131 -23.39 10.10 1.59
C GLN A 131 -21.93 9.69 1.93
N PRO A 132 -21.47 8.48 1.54
CA PRO A 132 -20.10 8.03 1.76
C PRO A 132 -19.08 8.94 1.08
N THR A 133 -18.09 9.39 1.86
CA THR A 133 -17.18 10.49 1.52
C THR A 133 -15.74 10.05 1.22
N SER A 134 -15.27 8.90 1.72
CA SER A 134 -13.91 8.42 1.45
C SER A 134 -13.72 6.89 1.61
N PHE A 135 -12.75 6.35 0.88
CA PHE A 135 -12.30 4.96 1.04
C PHE A 135 -11.29 4.85 2.19
N HIS A 136 -11.52 3.92 3.10
CA HIS A 136 -10.57 3.53 4.15
C HIS A 136 -9.93 2.19 3.83
N PHE A 137 -8.60 2.12 3.90
CA PHE A 137 -7.87 0.88 3.71
C PHE A 137 -7.78 0.09 5.02
N GLY A 138 -8.36 -1.11 5.00
CA GLY A 138 -8.30 -2.09 6.10
C GLY A 138 -7.31 -3.21 5.76
N ILE A 139 -6.59 -3.68 6.78
CA ILE A 139 -5.66 -4.81 6.68
C ILE A 139 -6.16 -5.94 7.57
N GLY A 140 -5.98 -7.17 7.11
CA GLY A 140 -6.30 -8.38 7.84
C GLY A 140 -5.54 -9.58 7.28
N SER A 141 -6.08 -10.76 7.47
CA SER A 141 -5.54 -12.04 7.01
C SER A 141 -6.65 -12.95 6.51
N ILE A 142 -6.31 -13.83 5.57
CA ILE A 142 -7.20 -14.92 5.15
C ILE A 142 -7.38 -15.87 6.33
N THR A 143 -8.63 -16.06 6.77
CA THR A 143 -8.97 -16.94 7.89
C THR A 143 -9.17 -18.37 7.43
N GLU A 144 -9.86 -18.59 6.31
CA GLU A 144 -10.15 -19.91 5.75
C GLU A 144 -10.63 -19.80 4.28
N LEU A 145 -10.56 -20.90 3.53
CA LEU A 145 -11.31 -21.07 2.28
C LEU A 145 -12.58 -21.87 2.58
N VAL A 146 -13.72 -21.18 2.65
CA VAL A 146 -15.01 -21.76 3.03
C VAL A 146 -15.70 -22.29 1.76
N SER A 147 -16.36 -23.43 1.87
CA SER A 147 -17.28 -23.90 0.83
C SER A 147 -18.71 -23.76 1.35
N ASP A 148 -19.54 -23.03 0.62
CA ASP A 148 -20.98 -23.07 0.85
C ASP A 148 -21.47 -24.50 0.56
N LYS A 149 -22.26 -25.03 1.50
CA LYS A 149 -22.77 -26.41 1.47
C LYS A 149 -23.90 -26.57 0.46
N ASP A 150 -24.65 -25.50 0.20
CA ASP A 150 -25.84 -25.55 -0.64
C ASP A 150 -25.49 -25.29 -2.11
N SER A 151 -24.66 -24.26 -2.40
CA SER A 151 -24.22 -23.96 -3.77
C SER A 151 -22.96 -24.72 -4.21
N GLY A 152 -22.17 -25.27 -3.27
CA GLY A 152 -20.85 -25.83 -3.54
C GLY A 152 -19.79 -24.80 -3.91
N GLN A 153 -20.11 -23.49 -3.80
CA GLN A 153 -19.20 -22.41 -4.16
C GLN A 153 -18.16 -22.19 -3.07
N ARG A 154 -16.94 -21.87 -3.49
CA ARG A 154 -15.84 -21.56 -2.58
C ARG A 154 -15.70 -20.05 -2.40
N TYR A 155 -15.49 -19.62 -1.17
CA TYR A 155 -15.26 -18.25 -0.76
C TYR A 155 -13.97 -18.14 0.03
N ILE A 156 -13.31 -16.99 -0.07
CA ILE A 156 -12.23 -16.58 0.82
C ILE A 156 -12.90 -15.94 2.03
N SER A 157 -12.66 -16.47 3.22
CA SER A 157 -13.00 -15.81 4.48
C SER A 157 -11.78 -15.00 4.96
N HIS A 158 -12.01 -13.80 5.50
CA HIS A 158 -10.97 -12.94 6.05
C HIS A 158 -11.50 -12.10 7.22
N ASN A 159 -10.59 -11.52 8.01
CA ASN A 159 -10.93 -10.64 9.15
C ASN A 159 -10.75 -9.14 8.87
N VAL A 160 -10.59 -8.75 7.60
CA VAL A 160 -10.63 -7.32 7.22
C VAL A 160 -12.00 -6.75 7.55
N LYS A 161 -12.03 -5.60 8.25
CA LYS A 161 -13.28 -4.92 8.61
C LYS A 161 -13.94 -4.31 7.37
N LEU A 162 -15.02 -4.94 6.92
CA LEU A 162 -15.87 -4.45 5.83
C LEU A 162 -17.07 -3.65 6.39
N THR A 163 -17.64 -2.82 5.52
CA THR A 163 -18.90 -2.10 5.73
C THR A 163 -19.90 -2.56 4.67
N ASP A 164 -21.18 -2.21 4.82
CA ASP A 164 -22.23 -2.54 3.85
C ASP A 164 -21.94 -1.96 2.44
N TYR A 165 -21.10 -0.93 2.34
CA TYR A 165 -20.69 -0.30 1.08
C TYR A 165 -19.41 -0.90 0.48
N SER A 166 -18.73 -1.79 1.21
CA SER A 166 -17.50 -2.46 0.77
C SER A 166 -17.76 -3.63 -0.18
N HIS A 167 -19.03 -4.08 -0.30
CA HIS A 167 -19.40 -5.12 -1.25
C HIS A 167 -19.15 -4.67 -2.69
N GLY A 168 -18.65 -5.59 -3.51
CA GLY A 168 -18.13 -5.33 -4.85
C GLY A 168 -16.71 -4.75 -4.88
N GLY A 169 -16.14 -4.41 -3.72
CA GLY A 169 -14.75 -3.98 -3.58
C GLY A 169 -13.74 -5.11 -3.70
N ALA A 170 -12.47 -4.78 -3.92
CA ALA A 170 -11.40 -5.75 -4.11
C ALA A 170 -10.75 -6.15 -2.79
N LEU A 171 -10.39 -7.44 -2.71
CA LEU A 171 -9.48 -8.00 -1.73
C LEU A 171 -8.12 -8.22 -2.41
N ILE A 172 -7.06 -7.65 -1.84
CA ILE A 172 -5.70 -7.71 -2.39
C ILE A 172 -4.74 -8.45 -1.47
N ASN A 173 -3.71 -9.08 -2.04
CA ASN A 173 -2.59 -9.67 -1.30
C ASN A 173 -1.54 -8.62 -0.91
N ASN A 174 -0.48 -9.04 -0.21
CA ASN A 174 0.63 -8.17 0.20
C ASN A 174 1.50 -7.61 -0.94
N CYS A 175 1.25 -7.97 -2.20
CA CYS A 175 1.88 -7.37 -3.37
C CYS A 175 0.97 -6.33 -4.07
N GLY A 176 -0.24 -6.10 -3.55
CA GLY A 176 -1.21 -5.19 -4.17
C GLY A 176 -2.02 -5.83 -5.30
N GLU A 177 -1.98 -7.16 -5.44
CA GLU A 177 -2.65 -7.88 -6.53
C GLU A 177 -4.02 -8.38 -6.08
N LEU A 178 -5.00 -8.33 -6.99
CA LEU A 178 -6.36 -8.81 -6.76
C LEU A 178 -6.37 -10.32 -6.50
N ILE A 179 -6.98 -10.74 -5.39
CA ILE A 179 -7.18 -12.15 -5.04
C ILE A 179 -8.66 -12.53 -4.86
N GLY A 180 -9.56 -11.54 -4.79
CA GLY A 180 -11.00 -11.77 -4.75
C GLY A 180 -11.84 -10.50 -4.72
N ILE A 181 -13.15 -10.65 -4.85
CA ILE A 181 -14.14 -9.55 -4.78
C ILE A 181 -15.04 -9.75 -3.57
N ASN A 182 -15.13 -8.73 -2.71
CA ASN A 182 -15.91 -8.75 -1.49
C ASN A 182 -17.40 -8.90 -1.81
N VAL A 183 -18.07 -9.83 -1.14
CA VAL A 183 -19.51 -10.10 -1.28
C VAL A 183 -20.19 -10.13 0.09
N PRO A 184 -21.53 -10.00 0.16
CA PRO A 184 -22.27 -10.26 1.38
C PRO A 184 -22.03 -11.67 1.92
N ASP A 185 -22.38 -11.89 3.18
CA ASP A 185 -22.32 -13.22 3.80
C ASP A 185 -23.20 -14.21 3.00
N PRO A 186 -22.62 -15.28 2.42
CA PRO A 186 -23.39 -16.25 1.64
C PRO A 186 -24.37 -17.07 2.49
N ASP A 187 -24.13 -17.20 3.80
CA ASP A 187 -24.89 -18.04 4.73
C ASP A 187 -25.81 -17.22 5.66
N ALA A 188 -26.22 -16.00 5.27
CA ALA A 188 -27.00 -15.06 6.10
C ALA A 188 -28.36 -15.58 6.65
N SER A 189 -28.71 -16.85 6.42
CA SER A 189 -29.87 -17.56 6.96
C SER A 189 -29.81 -17.94 8.46
N ILE A 190 -28.74 -17.62 9.19
CA ILE A 190 -28.64 -17.94 10.63
C ILE A 190 -28.08 -16.74 11.41
N PHE A 191 -28.95 -15.93 12.02
CA PHE A 191 -28.84 -15.12 13.26
C PHE A 191 -27.48 -14.56 13.78
N THR A 192 -26.38 -14.62 13.06
CA THR A 192 -25.08 -14.05 13.37
C THR A 192 -24.34 -13.87 12.05
N SER A 193 -24.40 -12.68 11.42
CA SER A 193 -23.18 -12.21 10.75
C SER A 193 -22.11 -12.24 11.84
N LYS A 194 -21.16 -13.18 11.80
CA LYS A 194 -20.09 -13.19 12.80
C LYS A 194 -19.35 -11.87 12.65
N GLU A 195 -19.55 -10.96 13.60
CA GLU A 195 -18.94 -9.63 13.56
C GLU A 195 -17.44 -9.78 13.30
N GLY A 196 -16.95 -9.10 12.26
CA GLY A 196 -15.53 -9.12 11.89
C GLY A 196 -15.10 -10.23 10.93
N ILE A 197 -16.02 -10.97 10.30
CA ILE A 197 -15.71 -11.90 9.20
C ILE A 197 -16.25 -11.34 7.88
N GLY A 198 -15.38 -11.18 6.90
CA GLY A 198 -15.72 -10.82 5.52
C GLY A 198 -15.54 -12.00 4.56
N PHE A 199 -16.28 -11.96 3.45
CA PHE A 199 -16.27 -12.98 2.42
C PHE A 199 -15.90 -12.38 1.06
N SER A 200 -15.12 -13.11 0.29
CA SER A 200 -14.71 -12.74 -1.06
C SER A 200 -14.81 -13.89 -2.03
N VAL A 201 -15.28 -13.62 -3.23
CA VAL A 201 -15.27 -14.55 -4.36
C VAL A 201 -13.83 -14.75 -4.87
N PRO A 202 -13.30 -15.98 -4.92
CA PRO A 202 -11.93 -16.27 -5.35
C PRO A 202 -11.64 -15.88 -6.80
N LEU A 203 -10.36 -15.63 -7.07
CA LEU A 203 -9.90 -15.15 -8.36
C LEU A 203 -10.30 -16.03 -9.55
N ALA A 204 -10.26 -17.35 -9.39
CA ALA A 204 -10.60 -18.28 -10.46
C ALA A 204 -12.03 -18.07 -10.98
N GLN A 205 -12.96 -17.74 -10.09
CA GLN A 205 -14.36 -17.46 -10.43
C GLN A 205 -14.50 -16.08 -11.08
N VAL A 206 -13.83 -15.05 -10.54
CA VAL A 206 -13.79 -13.69 -11.13
C VAL A 206 -13.21 -13.71 -12.56
N GLN A 207 -12.14 -14.46 -12.78
CA GLN A 207 -11.54 -14.63 -14.11
C GLN A 207 -12.48 -15.38 -15.06
N THR A 208 -13.14 -16.44 -14.58
CA THR A 208 -14.10 -17.22 -15.38
C THR A 208 -15.25 -16.34 -15.86
N MET A 209 -15.81 -15.49 -14.98
CA MET A 209 -16.95 -14.64 -15.34
C MET A 209 -16.58 -13.50 -16.30
N SER A 210 -15.34 -13.03 -16.27
CA SER A 210 -14.88 -11.88 -17.07
C SER A 210 -14.24 -12.29 -18.41
N LYS A 211 -13.81 -13.56 -18.56
CA LYS A 211 -13.03 -14.08 -19.69
C LYS A 211 -13.60 -13.76 -21.08
N ALA A 212 -14.93 -13.76 -21.24
CA ALA A 212 -15.56 -13.51 -22.53
C ALA A 212 -15.64 -12.02 -22.92
N TYR A 213 -15.40 -11.11 -21.96
CA TYR A 213 -15.66 -9.67 -22.11
C TYR A 213 -14.39 -8.82 -21.93
N ALA A 214 -13.50 -9.24 -21.04
CA ALA A 214 -12.38 -8.45 -20.57
C ALA A 214 -11.09 -9.27 -20.56
N THR A 215 -10.00 -8.68 -21.03
CA THR A 215 -8.65 -9.24 -20.85
C THR A 215 -8.04 -8.63 -19.60
N THR A 216 -7.94 -9.41 -18.53
CA THR A 216 -7.37 -8.95 -17.27
C THR A 216 -5.84 -8.99 -17.31
N THR A 217 -5.20 -8.04 -16.64
CA THR A 217 -3.74 -8.03 -16.50
C THR A 217 -3.34 -8.93 -15.34
N VAL A 218 -2.63 -10.02 -15.61
CA VAL A 218 -2.17 -10.97 -14.58
C VAL A 218 -0.73 -10.68 -14.18
N ALA A 219 -0.44 -10.78 -12.88
CA ALA A 219 0.88 -10.60 -12.31
C ALA A 219 1.91 -11.56 -12.94
N LYS A 220 3.13 -11.05 -13.15
CA LYS A 220 4.20 -11.83 -13.78
C LYS A 220 4.72 -12.94 -12.87
N GLU A 221 4.85 -12.66 -11.58
CA GLU A 221 5.41 -13.59 -10.59
C GLU A 221 4.35 -13.98 -9.55
N ILE A 222 4.63 -15.04 -8.79
CA ILE A 222 3.79 -15.42 -7.65
C ILE A 222 4.15 -14.50 -6.48
N CYS A 223 3.15 -13.82 -5.92
CA CYS A 223 3.36 -13.01 -4.73
C CYS A 223 3.71 -13.87 -3.51
N LEU A 224 4.96 -13.76 -3.07
CA LEU A 224 5.47 -14.44 -1.89
C LEU A 224 5.08 -13.72 -0.59
N SER A 225 4.97 -14.47 0.50
CA SER A 225 4.88 -13.92 1.84
C SER A 225 6.19 -13.30 2.30
N ALA A 226 6.11 -12.40 3.29
CA ALA A 226 7.30 -11.82 3.91
C ALA A 226 8.25 -12.90 4.47
N ALA A 227 7.69 -14.00 5.01
CA ALA A 227 8.48 -15.12 5.52
C ALA A 227 9.19 -15.90 4.40
N GLU A 228 8.52 -16.14 3.27
CA GLU A 228 9.13 -16.81 2.12
C GLU A 228 10.20 -15.95 1.45
N GLN A 229 9.95 -14.65 1.30
CA GLN A 229 10.93 -13.70 0.78
C GLN A 229 12.18 -13.65 1.69
N ALA A 230 11.99 -13.60 3.01
CA ALA A 230 13.09 -13.64 3.96
C ALA A 230 13.87 -14.96 3.89
N ARG A 231 13.17 -16.10 3.75
CA ARG A 231 13.81 -17.41 3.61
C ARG A 231 14.66 -17.51 2.34
N LEU A 232 14.12 -17.09 1.19
CA LEU A 232 14.86 -17.11 -0.07
C LEU A 232 16.07 -16.17 -0.04
N ALA A 233 15.92 -14.99 0.57
CA ALA A 233 17.04 -14.07 0.76
C ALA A 233 18.13 -14.67 1.66
N ALA A 234 17.75 -15.37 2.74
CA ALA A 234 18.67 -16.06 3.63
C ALA A 234 19.38 -17.24 2.92
N GLU A 235 18.66 -18.02 2.12
CA GLU A 235 19.23 -19.11 1.32
C GLU A 235 20.24 -18.59 0.28
N ALA A 236 19.91 -17.49 -0.42
CA ALA A 236 20.82 -16.86 -1.38
C ALA A 236 22.08 -16.28 -0.71
N LEU A 237 21.93 -15.70 0.50
CA LEU A 237 23.05 -15.21 1.28
C LEU A 237 23.96 -16.37 1.71
N ALA A 238 23.37 -17.48 2.19
CA ALA A 238 24.12 -18.66 2.60
C ALA A 238 24.89 -19.31 1.43
N ASP A 239 24.30 -19.39 0.24
CA ASP A 239 24.97 -19.88 -0.98
C ASP A 239 26.16 -18.98 -1.36
N THR A 240 25.98 -17.66 -1.26
CA THR A 240 27.04 -16.69 -1.53
C THR A 240 28.18 -16.81 -0.51
N GLU A 241 27.87 -16.96 0.77
CA GLU A 241 28.89 -17.19 1.81
C GLU A 241 29.67 -18.50 1.57
N SER A 242 29.00 -19.58 1.16
CA SER A 242 29.66 -20.85 0.84
C SER A 242 30.61 -20.70 -0.34
N LYS A 243 30.18 -20.05 -1.43
CA LYS A 243 31.01 -19.82 -2.62
C LYS A 243 32.23 -18.95 -2.32
N LEU A 244 32.05 -17.93 -1.48
CA LEU A 244 33.16 -17.07 -1.04
C LEU A 244 34.14 -17.86 -0.17
N ALA A 245 33.66 -18.68 0.76
CA ALA A 245 34.52 -19.52 1.60
C ALA A 245 35.32 -20.56 0.80
N GLU A 246 34.70 -21.16 -0.22
CA GLU A 246 35.38 -22.10 -1.13
C GLU A 246 36.48 -21.41 -1.95
N THR A 247 36.20 -20.19 -2.43
CA THR A 247 37.18 -19.36 -3.16
C THR A 247 38.34 -18.91 -2.25
N GLU A 248 38.06 -18.50 -1.01
CA GLU A 248 39.11 -18.16 -0.03
C GLU A 248 40.01 -19.37 0.26
N LYS A 249 39.42 -20.56 0.36
CA LYS A 249 40.17 -21.80 0.62
C LYS A 249 41.05 -22.21 -0.56
N SER A 250 40.54 -22.12 -1.80
CA SER A 250 41.35 -22.45 -2.99
C SER A 250 42.53 -21.50 -3.15
N LEU A 251 42.28 -20.19 -2.98
CA LEU A 251 43.30 -19.15 -3.12
C LEU A 251 44.35 -19.22 -2.00
N GLY A 252 43.97 -19.66 -0.80
CA GLY A 252 44.89 -19.95 0.30
C GLY A 252 45.77 -21.18 0.05
N ALA A 253 45.19 -22.28 -0.46
CA ALA A 253 45.97 -23.48 -0.79
C ALA A 253 46.99 -23.23 -1.91
N GLU A 254 46.65 -22.39 -2.89
CA GLU A 254 47.56 -22.00 -3.96
C GLU A 254 48.70 -21.10 -3.43
N LEU A 255 48.43 -20.20 -2.48
CA LEU A 255 49.46 -19.40 -1.80
C LEU A 255 50.42 -20.29 -1.01
N ASP A 256 49.91 -21.25 -0.24
CA ASP A 256 50.73 -22.19 0.54
C ASP A 256 51.64 -23.05 -0.36
N ALA A 257 51.15 -23.44 -1.54
CA ALA A 257 51.91 -24.18 -2.52
C ALA A 257 53.08 -23.35 -3.10
N LEU A 258 52.81 -22.11 -3.52
CA LEU A 258 53.84 -21.18 -4.01
C LEU A 258 54.88 -20.89 -2.94
N GLU A 259 54.46 -20.76 -1.68
CA GLU A 259 55.36 -20.48 -0.56
C GLU A 259 56.27 -21.67 -0.23
N THR A 260 55.74 -22.89 -0.38
CA THR A 260 56.52 -24.12 -0.27
C THR A 260 57.58 -24.21 -1.37
N GLU A 261 57.18 -23.94 -2.62
CA GLU A 261 58.10 -23.92 -3.77
C GLU A 261 59.21 -22.90 -3.58
N ARG A 262 58.90 -21.70 -3.05
CA ARG A 262 59.89 -20.65 -2.74
C ARG A 262 60.91 -21.12 -1.73
N ASN A 263 60.46 -21.76 -0.66
CA ASN A 263 61.34 -22.25 0.40
C ASN A 263 62.28 -23.35 -0.10
N ASP A 264 61.80 -24.24 -0.97
CA ASP A 264 62.64 -25.31 -1.53
C ASP A 264 63.65 -24.76 -2.54
N LEU A 265 63.25 -23.79 -3.35
CA LEU A 265 64.13 -23.11 -4.29
C LEU A 265 65.24 -22.32 -3.57
N GLN A 266 64.90 -21.66 -2.46
CA GLN A 266 65.88 -20.98 -1.60
C GLN A 266 66.92 -21.96 -1.04
N LYS A 267 66.51 -23.14 -0.56
CA LYS A 267 67.45 -24.17 -0.08
C LYS A 267 68.38 -24.64 -1.18
N GLN A 268 67.87 -24.83 -2.40
CA GLN A 268 68.70 -25.21 -3.55
C GLN A 268 69.74 -24.14 -3.85
N ARG A 269 69.34 -22.86 -3.84
CA ARG A 269 70.24 -21.73 -4.06
C ARG A 269 71.34 -21.67 -3.01
N GLU A 270 71.00 -21.83 -1.73
CA GLU A 270 71.97 -21.86 -0.63
C GLU A 270 72.97 -23.02 -0.76
N ALA A 271 72.50 -24.19 -1.21
CA ALA A 271 73.35 -25.35 -1.46
C ALA A 271 74.32 -25.12 -2.63
N GLU A 272 73.86 -24.55 -3.75
CA GLU A 272 74.70 -24.24 -4.91
C GLU A 272 75.69 -23.11 -4.62
N ALA A 273 75.27 -22.07 -3.90
CA ALA A 273 76.17 -21.01 -3.44
C ALA A 273 77.30 -21.56 -2.54
N LYS A 274 76.98 -22.53 -1.67
CA LYS A 274 77.98 -23.20 -0.83
C LYS A 274 78.96 -24.04 -1.67
N LYS A 275 78.48 -24.80 -2.65
CA LYS A 275 79.34 -25.54 -3.60
C LYS A 275 80.26 -24.60 -4.38
N ALA A 276 79.73 -23.48 -4.89
CA ALA A 276 80.52 -22.48 -5.60
C ALA A 276 81.61 -21.87 -4.70
N ALA A 277 81.28 -21.57 -3.43
CA ALA A 277 82.23 -21.05 -2.46
C ALA A 277 83.33 -22.06 -2.09
N GLU A 278 82.98 -23.33 -1.92
CA GLU A 278 83.94 -24.43 -1.67
C GLU A 278 84.86 -24.66 -2.88
N ALA A 279 84.31 -24.68 -4.09
CA ALA A 279 85.08 -24.80 -5.32
C ALA A 279 86.08 -23.64 -5.48
N LYS A 280 85.65 -22.39 -5.24
CA LYS A 280 86.55 -21.21 -5.24
C LYS A 280 87.70 -21.33 -4.25
N LYS A 281 87.42 -21.83 -3.03
CA LYS A 281 88.48 -22.07 -2.03
C LYS A 281 89.49 -23.12 -2.49
N LEU A 282 89.01 -24.23 -3.06
CA LEU A 282 89.89 -25.28 -3.60
C LEU A 282 90.76 -24.75 -4.75
N LEU A 283 90.16 -23.93 -5.62
CA LEU A 283 90.85 -23.30 -6.76
C LEU A 283 92.00 -22.39 -6.27
N ALA A 284 91.76 -21.58 -5.23
CA ALA A 284 92.78 -20.76 -4.59
C ALA A 284 93.91 -21.60 -3.94
N GLN A 285 93.57 -22.72 -3.30
CA GLN A 285 94.57 -23.65 -2.74
C GLN A 285 95.43 -24.30 -3.83
N LEU A 286 94.83 -24.68 -4.96
CA LEU A 286 95.54 -25.23 -6.10
C LEU A 286 96.44 -24.19 -6.79
N GLU A 287 96.01 -22.92 -6.86
CA GLU A 287 96.84 -21.80 -7.32
C GLU A 287 98.07 -21.60 -6.45
N GLU A 288 97.90 -21.66 -5.13
CA GLU A 288 99.01 -21.51 -4.19
C GLU A 288 99.99 -22.69 -4.27
N LYS A 289 99.49 -23.93 -4.36
CA LYS A 289 100.34 -25.11 -4.61
C LYS A 289 101.11 -25.02 -5.92
N GLN A 290 100.47 -24.56 -7.00
CA GLN A 290 101.13 -24.36 -8.28
C GLN A 290 102.24 -23.29 -8.20
N LYS A 291 102.05 -22.25 -7.38
CA LYS A 291 103.05 -21.22 -7.12
C LYS A 291 104.26 -21.80 -6.35
N GLN A 292 104.02 -22.65 -5.37
CA GLN A 292 105.07 -23.35 -4.61
C GLN A 292 105.87 -24.34 -5.49
N LEU A 293 105.25 -24.91 -6.53
CA LEU A 293 105.90 -25.80 -7.49
C LEU A 293 106.97 -25.11 -8.37
N LYS A 294 107.03 -23.77 -8.36
CA LYS A 294 108.02 -23.03 -9.17
C LYS A 294 109.47 -23.30 -8.72
N ASP A 295 109.66 -23.61 -7.44
CA ASP A 295 110.96 -23.80 -6.77
C ASP A 295 111.39 -25.29 -6.67
N ALA A 296 110.60 -26.22 -7.24
CA ALA A 296 110.82 -27.68 -7.18
C ALA A 296 111.74 -28.22 -8.29
N THR A 297 112.18 -29.48 -8.14
CA THR A 297 113.04 -30.17 -9.13
C THR A 297 112.33 -30.38 -10.48
N ALA A 298 113.08 -30.53 -11.57
CA ALA A 298 112.51 -30.64 -12.92
C ALA A 298 111.58 -31.85 -13.12
N GLU A 299 111.85 -32.98 -12.45
CA GLU A 299 110.99 -34.17 -12.46
C GLU A 299 109.69 -33.96 -11.66
N GLU A 300 109.76 -33.41 -10.44
CA GLU A 300 108.57 -33.09 -9.62
C GLU A 300 107.66 -32.07 -10.30
N LYS A 301 108.24 -31.10 -11.01
CA LYS A 301 107.51 -30.06 -11.72
C LYS A 301 106.70 -30.62 -12.90
N ALA A 302 107.23 -31.63 -13.60
CA ALA A 302 106.54 -32.27 -14.71
C ALA A 302 105.42 -33.21 -14.24
N ALA A 303 105.65 -34.01 -13.19
CA ALA A 303 104.67 -34.96 -12.68
C ALA A 303 103.53 -34.27 -11.91
N LEU A 304 103.84 -33.39 -10.95
CA LEU A 304 102.84 -32.75 -10.09
C LEU A 304 102.14 -31.56 -10.77
N GLY A 305 102.80 -30.91 -11.73
CA GLY A 305 102.24 -29.77 -12.47
C GLY A 305 101.04 -30.18 -13.33
N ALA A 306 101.17 -31.27 -14.09
CA ALA A 306 100.09 -31.78 -14.93
C ALA A 306 98.86 -32.22 -14.13
N GLU A 307 99.07 -32.79 -12.94
CA GLU A 307 97.98 -33.20 -12.04
C GLU A 307 97.26 -31.99 -11.42
N ILE A 308 97.99 -30.96 -10.99
CA ILE A 308 97.40 -29.70 -10.48
C ILE A 308 96.62 -28.97 -11.58
N ASP A 309 97.13 -28.92 -12.81
CA ASP A 309 96.44 -28.30 -13.94
C ASP A 309 95.15 -29.05 -14.31
N ALA A 310 95.18 -30.39 -14.28
CA ALA A 310 93.99 -31.21 -14.48
C ALA A 310 92.95 -31.00 -13.37
N GLN A 311 93.36 -30.97 -12.10
CA GLN A 311 92.46 -30.70 -10.97
C GLN A 311 91.88 -29.29 -11.03
N LYS A 312 92.68 -28.28 -11.39
CA LYS A 312 92.20 -26.91 -11.57
C LYS A 312 91.13 -26.79 -12.63
N ALA A 313 91.31 -27.43 -13.79
CA ALA A 313 90.32 -27.38 -14.87
C ALA A 313 88.95 -27.92 -14.41
N VAL A 314 88.96 -29.06 -13.70
CA VAL A 314 87.74 -29.67 -13.14
C VAL A 314 87.10 -28.76 -12.07
N VAL A 315 87.88 -28.20 -11.16
CA VAL A 315 87.37 -27.30 -10.11
C VAL A 315 86.85 -25.98 -10.69
N ALA A 316 87.49 -25.45 -11.74
CA ALA A 316 87.03 -24.26 -12.45
C ALA A 316 85.68 -24.50 -13.14
N GLU A 317 85.55 -25.61 -13.87
CA GLU A 317 84.30 -25.97 -14.54
C GLU A 317 83.15 -26.18 -13.54
N THR A 318 83.41 -26.83 -12.41
CA THR A 318 82.41 -27.00 -11.34
C THR A 318 82.02 -25.68 -10.67
N ALA A 319 82.97 -24.77 -10.45
CA ALA A 319 82.68 -23.43 -9.92
C ALA A 319 81.81 -22.61 -10.89
N GLU A 320 82.10 -22.69 -12.19
CA GLU A 320 81.34 -21.97 -13.22
C GLU A 320 79.92 -22.52 -13.36
N ARG A 321 79.76 -23.85 -13.40
CA ARG A 321 78.43 -24.50 -13.42
C ARG A 321 77.60 -24.14 -12.19
N ALA A 322 78.19 -24.16 -10.99
CA ALA A 322 77.49 -23.79 -9.76
C ALA A 322 77.06 -22.30 -9.76
N ALA A 323 77.92 -21.40 -10.27
CA ALA A 323 77.58 -19.98 -10.40
C ALA A 323 76.47 -19.73 -11.44
N GLN A 324 76.48 -20.44 -12.57
CA GLN A 324 75.41 -20.35 -13.57
C GLN A 324 74.07 -20.85 -13.01
N LEU A 325 74.08 -21.95 -12.25
CA LEU A 325 72.89 -22.51 -11.63
C LEU A 325 72.33 -21.59 -10.53
N GLU A 326 73.20 -20.93 -9.75
CA GLU A 326 72.81 -19.92 -8.76
C GLU A 326 72.09 -18.72 -9.40
N VAL A 327 72.57 -18.25 -10.56
CA VAL A 327 71.90 -17.18 -11.33
C VAL A 327 70.52 -17.64 -11.80
N GLN A 328 70.41 -18.84 -12.36
CA GLN A 328 69.12 -19.40 -12.81
C GLN A 328 68.11 -19.56 -11.66
N LEU A 329 68.55 -20.06 -10.51
CA LEU A 329 67.72 -20.18 -9.31
C LEU A 329 67.30 -18.81 -8.78
N THR A 330 68.14 -17.78 -8.90
CA THR A 330 67.80 -16.42 -8.49
C THR A 330 66.71 -15.81 -9.37
N GLU A 331 66.77 -16.03 -10.69
CA GLU A 331 65.72 -15.60 -11.62
C GLU A 331 64.39 -16.32 -11.35
N GLN A 332 64.43 -17.63 -11.11
CA GLN A 332 63.24 -18.40 -10.73
C GLN A 332 62.64 -17.92 -9.41
N GLN A 333 63.48 -17.63 -8.40
CA GLN A 333 63.02 -17.09 -7.12
C GLN A 333 62.33 -15.73 -7.29
N ALA A 334 62.90 -14.84 -8.10
CA ALA A 334 62.31 -13.53 -8.37
C ALA A 334 60.95 -13.63 -9.10
N ALA A 335 60.82 -14.57 -10.04
CA ALA A 335 59.55 -14.83 -10.72
C ALA A 335 58.46 -15.34 -9.77
N LEU A 336 58.84 -16.21 -8.83
CA LEU A 336 57.94 -16.77 -7.83
C LEU A 336 57.52 -15.72 -6.77
N ASP A 337 58.44 -14.87 -6.33
CA ASP A 337 58.13 -13.75 -5.42
C ASP A 337 57.14 -12.77 -6.06
N ALA A 338 57.26 -12.52 -7.36
CA ALA A 338 56.30 -11.70 -8.10
C ALA A 338 54.92 -12.37 -8.20
N ALA A 339 54.85 -13.70 -8.35
CA ALA A 339 53.60 -14.45 -8.34
C ALA A 339 52.90 -14.40 -6.98
N ILE A 340 53.64 -14.60 -5.88
CA ILE A 340 53.14 -14.49 -4.50
C ILE A 340 52.59 -13.09 -4.23
N ALA A 341 53.32 -12.04 -4.63
CA ALA A 341 52.87 -10.66 -4.44
C ALA A 341 51.54 -10.38 -5.18
N LYS A 342 51.40 -10.89 -6.40
CA LYS A 342 50.17 -10.80 -7.20
C LYS A 342 49.01 -11.55 -6.56
N GLN A 343 49.26 -12.75 -6.04
CA GLN A 343 48.27 -13.56 -5.31
C GLN A 343 47.77 -12.83 -4.04
N ALA A 344 48.69 -12.21 -3.29
CA ALA A 344 48.37 -11.44 -2.09
C ALA A 344 47.54 -10.17 -2.40
N GLU A 345 47.81 -9.51 -3.53
CA GLU A 345 47.03 -8.36 -3.97
C GLU A 345 45.58 -8.76 -4.33
N GLN A 346 45.39 -9.91 -4.96
CA GLN A 346 44.05 -10.44 -5.25
C GLN A 346 43.26 -10.74 -3.97
N GLN A 347 43.88 -11.29 -2.94
CA GLN A 347 43.27 -11.49 -1.62
C GLN A 347 42.82 -10.16 -0.99
N LEU A 348 43.68 -9.13 -1.05
CA LEU A 348 43.35 -7.79 -0.56
C LEU A 348 42.16 -7.18 -1.32
N TRP A 349 42.12 -7.30 -2.64
CA TRP A 349 41.00 -6.82 -3.46
C TRP A 349 39.68 -7.53 -3.14
N LEU A 350 39.69 -8.82 -2.84
CA LEU A 350 38.48 -9.54 -2.41
C LEU A 350 37.94 -9.02 -1.08
N ILE A 351 38.83 -8.75 -0.11
CA ILE A 351 38.46 -8.19 1.19
C ILE A 351 37.90 -6.77 1.03
N TYR A 352 38.61 -5.90 0.29
CA TYR A 352 38.15 -4.53 0.05
C TYR A 352 36.87 -4.48 -0.78
N GLY A 353 36.75 -5.31 -1.82
CA GLY A 353 35.55 -5.43 -2.63
C GLY A 353 34.34 -5.84 -1.79
N GLY A 354 34.50 -6.80 -0.88
CA GLY A 354 33.45 -7.19 0.06
C GLY A 354 33.03 -6.06 1.02
N ILE A 355 33.98 -5.30 1.57
CA ILE A 355 33.70 -4.16 2.44
C ILE A 355 32.97 -3.06 1.67
N VAL A 356 33.44 -2.69 0.47
CA VAL A 356 32.83 -1.66 -0.36
C VAL A 356 31.41 -2.06 -0.77
N ALA A 357 31.21 -3.31 -1.21
CA ALA A 357 29.88 -3.82 -1.52
C ALA A 357 28.95 -3.75 -0.30
N GLY A 358 29.43 -4.14 0.89
CA GLY A 358 28.67 -4.05 2.14
C GLY A 358 28.28 -2.61 2.49
N VAL A 359 29.20 -1.65 2.35
CA VAL A 359 28.93 -0.22 2.57
C VAL A 359 27.92 0.33 1.55
N ILE A 360 28.03 -0.06 0.27
CA ILE A 360 27.07 0.34 -0.77
C ILE A 360 25.68 -0.20 -0.46
N VAL A 361 25.55 -1.48 -0.09
CA VAL A 361 24.25 -2.07 0.27
C VAL A 361 23.67 -1.36 1.50
N LEU A 362 24.49 -1.10 2.53
CA LEU A 362 24.05 -0.36 3.72
C LEU A 362 23.58 1.07 3.36
N ALA A 363 24.33 1.77 2.51
CA ALA A 363 23.96 3.10 2.03
C ALA A 363 22.68 3.08 1.19
N LEU A 364 22.48 2.05 0.36
CA LEU A 364 21.24 1.84 -0.41
C LEU A 364 20.06 1.58 0.52
N ILE A 365 20.21 0.75 1.55
CA ILE A 365 19.16 0.51 2.55
C ILE A 365 18.79 1.82 3.26
N ILE A 366 19.79 2.58 3.73
CA ILE A 366 19.57 3.89 4.36
C ILE A 366 18.89 4.86 3.39
N MET A 367 19.33 4.91 2.14
CA MET A 367 18.75 5.76 1.10
C MET A 367 17.29 5.39 0.80
N LEU A 368 16.97 4.10 0.71
CA LEU A 368 15.60 3.60 0.52
C LEU A 368 14.71 3.97 1.71
N GLN A 369 15.20 3.84 2.95
CA GLN A 369 14.48 4.26 4.14
C GLN A 369 14.24 5.78 4.18
N LEU A 370 15.24 6.58 3.81
CA LEU A 370 15.10 8.05 3.75
C LEU A 370 14.15 8.49 2.63
N ARG A 371 14.19 7.85 1.45
CA ARG A 371 13.24 8.10 0.36
C ARG A 371 11.80 7.79 0.78
N LYS A 372 11.58 6.67 1.48
CA LYS A 372 10.27 6.29 2.01
C LYS A 372 9.74 7.33 2.99
N ARG A 373 10.57 7.81 3.92
CA ARG A 373 10.19 8.89 4.85
C ARG A 373 9.78 10.18 4.15
N LYS A 374 10.58 10.62 3.16
CA LYS A 374 10.32 11.87 2.43
C LYS A 374 9.07 11.78 1.55
N SER A 375 8.84 10.62 0.93
CA SER A 375 7.62 10.35 0.14
C SER A 375 6.38 10.39 1.03
N ASN A 376 6.42 9.75 2.20
CA ASN A 376 5.30 9.74 3.12
C ASN A 376 4.95 11.15 3.61
N GLN A 377 5.95 12.00 3.89
CA GLN A 377 5.72 13.41 4.27
C GLN A 377 5.06 14.23 3.16
N LEU A 378 5.47 14.03 1.89
CA LEU A 378 4.89 14.73 0.74
C LEU A 378 3.44 14.31 0.50
N VAL A 379 3.13 13.01 0.59
CA VAL A 379 1.76 12.50 0.47
C VAL A 379 0.87 13.06 1.58
N GLN A 380 1.36 13.08 2.82
CA GLN A 380 0.60 13.60 3.96
C GLN A 380 0.31 15.11 3.84
N GLN A 381 1.28 15.87 3.32
CA GLN A 381 1.12 17.32 3.11
C GLN A 381 0.12 17.63 1.99
N GLN A 382 0.11 16.85 0.90
CA GLN A 382 -0.86 17.01 -0.20
C GLN A 382 -2.28 16.61 0.23
N GLN A 383 -2.42 15.57 1.06
CA GLN A 383 -3.72 15.14 1.57
C GLN A 383 -4.37 16.19 2.46
N MET A 384 -3.62 16.82 3.39
CA MET A 384 -4.19 17.88 4.25
C MET A 384 -4.70 19.07 3.43
N THR A 385 -3.99 19.48 2.38
CA THR A 385 -4.46 20.59 1.52
C THR A 385 -5.72 20.25 0.71
N ALA A 386 -5.90 18.98 0.34
CA ALA A 386 -7.09 18.53 -0.39
C ALA A 386 -8.31 18.43 0.53
N GLU A 387 -8.12 17.92 1.76
CA GLU A 387 -9.18 17.85 2.78
C GLU A 387 -9.66 19.24 3.19
N GLU A 388 -8.76 20.20 3.41
CA GLU A 388 -9.10 21.59 3.72
C GLU A 388 -9.94 22.26 2.61
N LEU A 389 -9.59 22.02 1.34
CA LEU A 389 -10.32 22.56 0.19
C LEU A 389 -11.71 21.91 0.04
N GLN A 390 -11.78 20.59 0.21
CA GLN A 390 -13.04 19.85 0.11
C GLN A 390 -14.01 20.27 1.21
N GLN A 391 -13.53 20.46 2.43
CA GLN A 391 -14.33 20.95 3.55
C GLN A 391 -14.83 22.39 3.32
N ALA A 392 -14.01 23.26 2.73
CA ALA A 392 -14.42 24.61 2.35
C ALA A 392 -15.52 24.59 1.27
N GLN A 393 -15.41 23.72 0.26
CA GLN A 393 -16.42 23.57 -0.79
C GLN A 393 -17.75 23.03 -0.24
N GLN A 394 -17.70 22.05 0.67
CA GLN A 394 -18.89 21.50 1.33
C GLN A 394 -19.60 22.57 2.17
N ASN A 395 -18.85 23.39 2.92
CA ASN A 395 -19.43 24.48 3.71
C ASN A 395 -20.11 25.54 2.82
N LEU A 396 -19.53 25.85 1.66
CA LEU A 396 -20.14 26.74 0.67
C LEU A 396 -21.42 26.15 0.07
N ALA A 397 -21.41 24.86 -0.29
CA ALA A 397 -22.58 24.17 -0.84
C ALA A 397 -23.73 24.08 0.17
N ALA A 398 -23.43 23.76 1.44
CA ALA A 398 -24.42 23.73 2.51
C ALA A 398 -25.05 25.11 2.76
N LYS A 399 -24.25 26.17 2.71
CA LYS A 399 -24.74 27.55 2.83
C LYS A 399 -25.66 27.93 1.66
N ALA A 400 -25.27 27.59 0.43
CA ALA A 400 -26.09 27.84 -0.76
C ALA A 400 -27.43 27.07 -0.72
N ALA A 401 -27.41 25.81 -0.27
CA ALA A 401 -28.61 25.00 -0.11
C ALA A 401 -29.55 25.57 0.97
N HIS A 402 -29.00 26.07 2.09
CA HIS A 402 -29.79 26.72 3.14
C HIS A 402 -30.45 28.03 2.67
N GLU A 403 -29.71 28.86 1.91
CA GLU A 403 -30.25 30.09 1.31
C GLU A 403 -31.35 29.79 0.28
N GLN A 404 -31.18 28.75 -0.54
CA GLN A 404 -32.21 28.30 -1.49
C GLN A 404 -33.46 27.73 -0.79
N ALA A 405 -33.29 27.00 0.31
CA ALA A 405 -34.41 26.47 1.09
C ALA A 405 -35.25 27.60 1.73
N LEU A 406 -34.62 28.63 2.29
CA LEU A 406 -35.34 29.81 2.81
C LEU A 406 -36.06 30.60 1.69
N ALA A 407 -35.50 30.65 0.48
CA ALA A 407 -36.12 31.34 -0.66
C ALA A 407 -37.37 30.62 -1.21
N SER A 408 -37.59 29.35 -0.88
CA SER A 408 -38.72 28.53 -1.36
C SER A 408 -40.01 28.68 -0.54
N VAL A 409 -39.95 29.32 0.64
CA VAL A 409 -41.11 29.48 1.52
C VAL A 409 -41.92 30.71 1.08
N PRO A 410 -43.21 30.56 0.72
CA PRO A 410 -44.03 31.69 0.28
C PRO A 410 -44.38 32.61 1.45
N ASP A 411 -44.49 33.92 1.19
CA ASP A 411 -45.16 34.83 2.11
C ASP A 411 -46.66 34.53 2.15
N LEU A 412 -47.22 34.50 3.36
CA LEU A 412 -48.62 34.16 3.61
C LEU A 412 -49.30 35.27 4.41
N LEU A 413 -50.62 35.33 4.33
CA LEU A 413 -51.46 36.30 5.01
C LEU A 413 -52.65 35.60 5.65
N LEU A 414 -52.88 35.82 6.93
CA LEU A 414 -54.13 35.46 7.59
C LEU A 414 -55.05 36.68 7.58
N VAL A 415 -56.15 36.61 6.83
CA VAL A 415 -57.12 37.71 6.68
C VAL A 415 -58.41 37.36 7.40
N GLY A 416 -58.84 38.14 8.38
CA GLY A 416 -60.10 37.87 9.05
C GLY A 416 -61.32 38.06 8.14
N LEU A 417 -62.33 37.20 8.32
CA LEU A 417 -63.48 37.12 7.42
C LEU A 417 -64.77 37.77 7.94
N GLU A 418 -64.95 37.89 9.26
CA GLU A 418 -66.22 38.33 9.86
C GLU A 418 -66.01 39.10 11.17
N GLY A 419 -66.92 40.04 11.49
CA GLY A 419 -66.95 40.75 12.77
C GLY A 419 -65.64 41.48 13.12
N GLU A 420 -65.21 41.39 14.38
CA GLU A 420 -63.94 41.96 14.84
C GLU A 420 -62.73 41.32 14.12
N ALA A 421 -62.84 40.06 13.66
CA ALA A 421 -61.78 39.38 12.92
C ALA A 421 -61.41 40.12 11.63
N ALA A 422 -62.38 40.70 10.91
CA ALA A 422 -62.17 41.42 9.64
C ALA A 422 -61.24 42.65 9.77
N SER A 423 -60.96 43.11 10.99
CA SER A 423 -59.99 44.18 11.26
C SER A 423 -58.53 43.68 11.39
N PHE A 424 -58.30 42.37 11.43
CA PHE A 424 -56.99 41.76 11.60
C PHE A 424 -56.47 41.16 10.28
N ALA A 425 -55.25 41.56 9.92
CA ALA A 425 -54.45 40.92 8.90
C ALA A 425 -53.06 40.63 9.47
N VAL A 426 -52.68 39.35 9.52
CA VAL A 426 -51.36 38.93 10.02
C VAL A 426 -50.51 38.46 8.85
N ARG A 427 -49.43 39.18 8.56
CA ARG A 427 -48.46 38.80 7.54
C ARG A 427 -47.45 37.82 8.13
N ILE A 428 -47.27 36.70 7.44
CA ILE A 428 -46.31 35.66 7.77
C ILE A 428 -45.22 35.75 6.70
N GLN A 429 -44.03 36.18 7.08
CA GLN A 429 -42.88 36.23 6.18
C GLN A 429 -42.33 34.82 5.98
N GLY A 430 -42.23 34.37 4.72
CA GLY A 430 -41.75 33.05 4.36
C GLY A 430 -40.33 32.78 4.87
N SER A 431 -39.45 33.79 4.79
CA SER A 431 -38.09 33.70 5.34
C SER A 431 -38.06 33.44 6.86
N SER A 432 -38.96 34.09 7.60
CA SER A 432 -39.04 33.96 9.06
C SER A 432 -39.68 32.63 9.46
N LEU A 433 -40.68 32.18 8.70
CA LEU A 433 -41.31 30.88 8.90
C LEU A 433 -40.36 29.72 8.55
N GLY A 434 -39.57 29.85 7.47
CA GLY A 434 -38.58 28.87 7.05
C GLY A 434 -37.34 28.83 7.95
N ALA A 435 -36.99 29.94 8.61
CA ALA A 435 -35.89 30.00 9.57
C ALA A 435 -36.27 29.51 10.98
N ALA A 436 -37.56 29.54 11.33
CA ALA A 436 -38.05 29.16 12.64
C ALA A 436 -38.10 27.61 12.77
N VAL A 437 -37.04 27.02 13.34
CA VAL A 437 -36.90 25.57 13.55
C VAL A 437 -38.09 24.98 14.33
N ASP A 438 -38.55 25.70 15.36
CA ASP A 438 -39.70 25.31 16.17
C ASP A 438 -41.02 25.91 15.63
N GLY A 439 -41.02 26.55 14.47
CA GLY A 439 -42.20 27.25 13.92
C GLY A 439 -42.50 28.60 14.58
N LEU A 440 -43.48 29.32 14.01
CA LEU A 440 -43.93 30.63 14.50
C LEU A 440 -45.22 30.49 15.32
N VAL A 441 -45.27 31.13 16.48
CA VAL A 441 -46.42 31.06 17.38
C VAL A 441 -47.38 32.21 17.11
N ILE A 442 -48.64 31.87 16.91
CA ILE A 442 -49.78 32.79 16.88
C ILE A 442 -50.37 32.88 18.28
N GLY A 443 -50.56 34.10 18.78
CA GLY A 443 -51.15 34.31 20.11
C GLY A 443 -51.40 35.77 20.45
N ARG A 444 -52.02 35.99 21.61
CA ARG A 444 -52.42 37.33 22.08
C ARG A 444 -51.28 38.12 22.68
N SER A 445 -50.22 37.45 23.16
CA SER A 445 -49.15 38.11 23.91
C SER A 445 -47.91 38.29 23.04
N PRO A 446 -47.41 39.54 22.87
CA PRO A 446 -46.16 39.79 22.14
C PRO A 446 -44.93 39.21 22.85
N ASN A 447 -45.04 38.83 24.13
CA ASN A 447 -43.93 38.22 24.89
C ASN A 447 -43.77 36.72 24.63
N SER A 448 -44.76 36.08 23.98
CA SER A 448 -44.78 34.63 23.77
C SER A 448 -45.25 34.23 22.38
N SER A 449 -45.39 35.18 21.45
CA SER A 449 -45.88 34.94 20.09
C SER A 449 -45.25 35.90 19.10
N GLU A 450 -44.73 35.36 18.01
CA GLU A 450 -44.17 36.10 16.88
C GLU A 450 -45.30 36.70 16.01
N LEU A 451 -46.45 36.04 15.97
CA LEU A 451 -47.64 36.44 15.20
C LEU A 451 -48.75 36.88 16.18
N VAL A 452 -48.84 38.19 16.42
CA VAL A 452 -49.68 38.72 17.50
C VAL A 452 -51.11 39.04 17.02
N VAL A 453 -52.11 38.43 17.66
CA VAL A 453 -53.54 38.73 17.48
C VAL A 453 -54.12 39.19 18.82
N THR A 454 -54.21 40.51 19.02
CA THR A 454 -54.62 41.13 20.29
C THR A 454 -56.13 41.07 20.53
N HIS A 455 -56.67 39.86 20.74
CA HIS A 455 -58.09 39.64 20.99
C HIS A 455 -58.31 38.74 22.21
N SER A 456 -59.35 38.99 23.01
CA SER A 456 -59.60 38.29 24.28
C SER A 456 -59.73 36.78 24.14
N GLU A 457 -60.35 36.33 23.05
CA GLU A 457 -60.58 34.90 22.72
C GLU A 457 -59.32 34.15 22.24
N VAL A 458 -58.21 34.86 22.00
CA VAL A 458 -56.93 34.27 21.62
C VAL A 458 -56.07 34.07 22.87
N SER A 459 -55.46 32.90 22.97
CA SER A 459 -54.59 32.52 24.10
C SER A 459 -53.23 33.19 23.95
N ARG A 460 -52.48 33.32 25.05
CA ARG A 460 -51.13 33.95 25.01
C ARG A 460 -50.19 33.27 24.00
N GLN A 461 -50.30 31.95 23.91
CA GLN A 461 -49.79 31.10 22.84
C GLN A 461 -50.99 30.24 22.43
N HIS A 462 -51.45 30.33 21.20
CA HIS A 462 -52.72 29.73 20.79
C HIS A 462 -52.49 28.66 19.72
N ALA A 463 -51.73 28.98 18.68
CA ALA A 463 -51.39 28.02 17.64
C ALA A 463 -49.93 28.19 17.20
N ARG A 464 -49.37 27.20 16.52
CA ARG A 464 -48.02 27.22 15.95
C ARG A 464 -48.09 26.86 14.46
N LEU A 465 -47.38 27.63 13.65
CA LEU A 465 -47.17 27.37 12.23
C LEU A 465 -45.78 26.78 12.02
N ILE A 466 -45.69 25.64 11.34
CA ILE A 466 -44.43 24.95 11.08
C ILE A 466 -44.31 24.73 9.57
N TRP A 467 -43.16 25.05 8.99
CA TRP A 467 -42.84 24.72 7.60
C TRP A 467 -41.94 23.49 7.55
N VAL A 468 -42.47 22.37 7.07
CA VAL A 468 -41.73 21.10 7.01
C VAL A 468 -42.04 20.39 5.70
N SER A 469 -41.01 19.84 5.04
CA SER A 469 -41.16 19.09 3.77
C SER A 469 -41.93 19.86 2.68
N GLN A 470 -41.72 21.18 2.59
CA GLN A 470 -42.44 22.09 1.67
C GLN A 470 -43.96 22.19 1.93
N GLN A 471 -44.40 21.86 3.14
CA GLN A 471 -45.80 21.91 3.56
C GLN A 471 -45.95 22.80 4.79
N LEU A 472 -47.07 23.53 4.85
CA LEU A 472 -47.45 24.32 6.02
C LEU A 472 -48.29 23.45 6.97
N MET A 473 -47.84 23.37 8.21
CA MET A 473 -48.54 22.70 9.29
C MET A 473 -49.02 23.71 10.33
N LEU A 474 -50.20 23.46 10.88
CA LEU A 474 -50.80 24.21 11.98
C LEU A 474 -51.04 23.28 13.17
N GLU A 475 -50.57 23.68 14.35
CA GLU A 475 -50.71 22.93 15.60
C GLU A 475 -51.42 23.81 16.64
N ASP A 476 -52.43 23.26 17.33
CA ASP A 476 -53.05 23.89 18.50
C ASP A 476 -52.18 23.68 19.74
N LEU A 477 -51.78 24.77 20.40
CA LEU A 477 -50.91 24.74 21.58
C LEU A 477 -51.70 24.60 22.89
N ALA A 478 -52.68 23.69 22.89
CA ALA A 478 -53.65 23.52 23.97
C ALA A 478 -54.34 24.84 24.34
N SER A 479 -54.78 25.57 23.32
CA SER A 479 -55.48 26.84 23.48
C SER A 479 -56.79 26.70 24.24
N THR A 480 -57.21 27.78 24.90
CA THR A 480 -58.42 27.78 25.75
C THR A 480 -59.70 27.55 24.96
N ASN A 481 -59.76 28.10 23.74
CA ASN A 481 -60.95 28.06 22.88
C ASN A 481 -60.77 27.16 21.64
N GLY A 482 -59.62 26.49 21.53
CA GLY A 482 -59.30 25.58 20.43
C GLY A 482 -58.97 26.27 19.10
N VAL A 483 -58.38 25.47 18.21
CA VAL A 483 -58.15 25.82 16.81
C VAL A 483 -59.00 24.92 15.92
N SER A 484 -59.61 25.45 14.87
CA SER A 484 -60.29 24.66 13.85
C SER A 484 -59.85 25.05 12.44
N VAL A 485 -59.87 24.08 11.53
CA VAL A 485 -59.59 24.30 10.10
C VAL A 485 -60.81 23.86 9.31
N ASN A 486 -61.35 24.76 8.50
CA ASN A 486 -62.55 24.54 7.69
C ASN A 486 -63.75 24.00 8.51
N GLY A 487 -63.87 24.46 9.76
CA GLY A 487 -64.93 24.04 10.70
C GLY A 487 -64.65 22.73 11.44
N VAL A 488 -63.53 22.06 11.18
CA VAL A 488 -63.11 20.83 11.88
C VAL A 488 -62.13 21.19 13.01
N PRO A 489 -62.45 20.94 14.28
CA PRO A 489 -61.55 21.24 15.40
C PRO A 489 -60.31 20.34 15.36
N LEU A 490 -59.16 20.92 15.66
CA LEU A 490 -57.88 20.20 15.73
C LEU A 490 -57.69 19.56 17.11
N THR A 491 -56.94 18.46 17.14
CA THR A 491 -56.46 17.89 18.41
C THR A 491 -55.23 18.67 18.87
N ALA A 492 -55.21 19.10 20.13
CA ALA A 492 -54.07 19.79 20.72
C ALA A 492 -52.77 18.99 20.56
N HIS A 493 -51.67 19.68 20.25
CA HIS A 493 -50.34 19.13 20.00
C HIS A 493 -50.21 18.15 18.83
N GLN A 494 -51.21 18.09 17.94
CA GLN A 494 -51.11 17.37 16.68
C GLN A 494 -50.99 18.37 15.52
N PRO A 495 -49.90 18.36 14.75
CA PRO A 495 -49.77 19.18 13.56
C PRO A 495 -50.76 18.75 12.47
N HIS A 496 -51.44 19.70 11.86
CA HIS A 496 -52.38 19.49 10.77
C HIS A 496 -51.95 20.29 9.54
N MET A 497 -51.90 19.64 8.39
CA MET A 497 -51.55 20.29 7.14
C MET A 497 -52.64 21.28 6.72
N VAL A 498 -52.24 22.50 6.35
CA VAL A 498 -53.12 23.58 5.92
C VAL A 498 -52.64 24.15 4.57
N HIS A 499 -53.59 24.61 3.76
CA HIS A 499 -53.33 25.12 2.41
C HIS A 499 -53.88 26.54 2.26
N VAL A 500 -53.30 27.28 1.31
CA VAL A 500 -53.86 28.57 0.89
C VAL A 500 -55.31 28.38 0.42
N GLY A 501 -56.21 29.20 0.97
CA GLY A 501 -57.65 29.13 0.80
C GLY A 501 -58.37 28.54 2.02
N ASP A 502 -57.67 27.84 2.91
CA ASP A 502 -58.26 27.26 4.11
C ASP A 502 -58.72 28.35 5.10
N ARG A 503 -59.82 28.05 5.79
CA ARG A 503 -60.33 28.88 6.89
C ARG A 503 -59.78 28.37 8.20
N VAL A 504 -58.96 29.18 8.85
CA VAL A 504 -58.39 28.89 10.17
C VAL A 504 -59.16 29.68 11.21
N GLN A 505 -59.73 28.99 12.19
CA GLN A 505 -60.45 29.60 13.29
C GLN A 505 -59.65 29.51 14.58
N LEU A 506 -59.47 30.64 15.27
CA LEU A 506 -58.80 30.76 16.56
C LEU A 506 -59.83 31.28 17.57
N GLY A 507 -60.38 30.39 18.41
CA GLY A 507 -61.55 30.68 19.23
C GLY A 507 -62.75 31.09 18.37
N THR A 508 -63.23 32.33 18.49
CA THR A 508 -64.36 32.85 17.68
C THR A 508 -63.91 33.59 16.41
N LEU A 509 -62.61 33.82 16.23
CA LEU A 509 -62.08 34.56 15.09
C LEU A 509 -61.81 33.64 13.91
N VAL A 510 -62.38 33.96 12.75
CA VAL A 510 -62.19 33.19 11.51
C VAL A 510 -61.29 33.96 10.56
N PHE A 511 -60.20 33.34 10.15
CA PHE A 511 -59.23 33.83 9.19
C PHE A 511 -59.23 32.98 7.92
N GLU A 512 -58.97 33.60 6.78
CA GLU A 512 -58.62 32.90 5.54
C GLU A 512 -57.11 32.97 5.33
N LEU A 513 -56.50 31.81 5.06
CA LEU A 513 -55.09 31.75 4.69
C LEU A 513 -54.94 32.12 3.22
N ARG A 514 -54.23 33.21 2.93
CA ARG A 514 -53.98 33.70 1.58
C ARG A 514 -52.49 33.73 1.29
N LYS A 515 -52.16 33.74 0.00
CA LYS A 515 -50.83 34.13 -0.46
C LYS A 515 -50.72 35.65 -0.32
N ALA A 516 -49.63 36.15 0.27
CA ALA A 516 -49.42 37.58 0.49
C ALA A 516 -49.06 38.33 -0.79
#